data_AF-A0A9X8N4H4-F1
#
_entry.id   AF-A0A9X8N4H4-F1
#
_cell.length_a   1.000
_cell.length_b   1.000
_cell.length_c   1.000
_cell.angle_alpha   90.00
_cell.angle_beta   90.00
_cell.angle_gamma   90.00
#
_symmetry.space_group_name_H-M   'P 1'
#
loop_
_entity.id
_entity.type
_entity.pdbx_description
1 polymer ?
#
loop_
_entity_poly.entity_id
_entity_poly.type
_entity_poly.pdbx_seq_one_letter_code
_entity_poly.pdbx_strand_id
1 'polypeptide(L)'
;MRLLPHLTKLTAPARRHHHATDQRPGPSPTGHICPRVQLALQDGTEREYLLDGPSTCPRPRGPHARYEPRVHLAYLLAQQGHDAHWLARFADLPLPAAERITEAAASATRG
;
A
#
# COMPACT_ATOMS: atom_id res chain seq x y z
N MET A 1 -22.41 34.18 -42.27
CA MET A 1 -23.16 33.36 -43.25
C MET A 1 -22.20 32.40 -43.94
N ARG A 2 -22.70 31.18 -44.24
CA ARG A 2 -22.05 30.03 -44.91
C ARG A 2 -21.16 29.16 -44.01
N LEU A 3 -21.23 27.84 -43.99
CA LEU A 3 -22.25 26.80 -44.24
C LEU A 3 -21.49 25.50 -43.87
N LEU A 4 -21.95 24.73 -42.88
CA LEU A 4 -21.57 23.31 -42.73
C LEU A 4 -22.32 22.52 -43.81
N PRO A 5 -21.66 21.61 -44.53
CA PRO A 5 -21.89 20.18 -44.27
C PRO A 5 -20.57 19.36 -44.49
N HIS A 6 -20.34 18.20 -43.88
CA HIS A 6 -21.05 16.95 -44.12
C HIS A 6 -20.72 15.93 -43.03
N LEU A 7 -21.73 15.17 -42.62
CA LEU A 7 -21.59 13.86 -42.00
C LEU A 7 -20.84 12.91 -42.94
N THR A 8 -19.85 12.19 -42.42
CA THR A 8 -19.53 10.85 -42.93
C THR A 8 -19.46 9.87 -41.77
N LYS A 9 -20.52 9.07 -41.69
CA LYS A 9 -20.70 7.90 -40.84
C LYS A 9 -19.80 6.78 -41.38
N LEU A 10 -18.82 6.35 -40.60
CA LEU A 10 -18.05 5.13 -40.87
C LEU A 10 -17.99 4.28 -39.59
N THR A 11 -18.96 3.38 -39.49
CA THR A 11 -18.97 2.27 -38.55
C THR A 11 -18.20 1.11 -39.18
N ALA A 12 -17.10 0.66 -38.58
CA ALA A 12 -16.47 -0.64 -38.88
C ALA A 12 -15.49 -1.02 -37.73
N PRO A 13 -15.16 -2.31 -37.55
CA PRO A 13 -15.76 -3.19 -36.56
C PRO A 13 -14.92 -3.34 -35.27
N ALA A 14 -15.57 -3.83 -34.22
CA ALA A 14 -14.92 -4.32 -33.01
C ALA A 14 -13.89 -5.41 -33.36
N ARG A 15 -12.60 -5.07 -33.37
CA ARG A 15 -11.51 -6.06 -33.31
C ARG A 15 -11.41 -6.56 -31.89
N ARG A 16 -12.09 -7.68 -31.63
CA ARG A 16 -11.76 -8.57 -30.52
C ARG A 16 -10.34 -9.10 -30.76
N HIS A 17 -9.36 -8.49 -30.11
CA HIS A 17 -8.08 -9.16 -29.90
C HIS A 17 -8.27 -10.14 -28.75
N HIS A 18 -8.78 -11.33 -29.07
CA HIS A 18 -8.55 -12.52 -28.26
C HIS A 18 -7.07 -12.91 -28.41
N HIS A 19 -6.19 -12.24 -27.66
CA HIS A 19 -4.90 -12.83 -27.36
C HIS A 19 -5.12 -13.83 -26.22
N ALA A 20 -5.36 -15.08 -26.60
CA ALA A 20 -5.07 -16.22 -25.76
C ALA A 20 -3.55 -16.30 -25.60
N THR A 21 -3.00 -15.48 -24.72
CA THR A 21 -1.70 -15.77 -24.11
C THR A 21 -1.94 -16.83 -23.06
N ASP A 22 -1.67 -18.07 -23.46
CA ASP A 22 -0.95 -19.07 -22.68
C ASP A 22 -0.57 -18.59 -21.26
N GLN A 23 -1.52 -18.69 -20.33
CA GLN A 23 -1.22 -18.55 -18.90
C GLN A 23 -0.64 -19.89 -18.45
N ARG A 24 0.63 -20.11 -18.83
CA ARG A 24 1.50 -20.99 -18.07
C ARG A 24 1.42 -20.49 -16.62
N PRO A 25 0.94 -21.28 -15.65
CA PRO A 25 0.93 -20.82 -14.27
C PRO A 25 2.39 -20.58 -13.88
N GLY A 26 2.76 -19.29 -13.83
CA GLY A 26 4.02 -18.87 -13.24
C GLY A 26 4.11 -19.42 -11.83
N PRO A 27 5.33 -19.61 -11.30
CA PRO A 27 5.50 -20.13 -9.95
C PRO A 27 4.60 -19.33 -9.00
N SER A 28 3.73 -20.05 -8.28
CA SER A 28 2.84 -19.47 -7.26
C SER A 28 3.61 -18.44 -6.46
N PRO A 29 3.14 -17.19 -6.32
CA PRO A 29 3.87 -16.22 -5.55
C PRO A 29 4.03 -16.80 -4.14
N THR A 30 5.29 -17.00 -3.75
CA THR A 30 5.69 -17.14 -2.35
C THR A 30 4.85 -16.12 -1.59
N GLY A 31 4.01 -16.61 -0.66
CA GLY A 31 2.99 -15.77 -0.04
C GLY A 31 3.61 -14.48 0.47
N HIS A 32 3.25 -13.34 -0.13
CA HIS A 32 3.81 -12.06 0.24
C HIS A 32 3.48 -11.80 1.71
N ILE A 33 4.50 -11.83 2.56
CA ILE A 33 4.33 -11.54 3.98
C ILE A 33 4.24 -10.02 4.09
N CYS A 34 3.05 -9.55 4.42
CA CYS A 34 2.84 -8.14 4.67
C CYS A 34 3.52 -7.71 5.97
N PRO A 35 4.46 -6.75 5.93
CA PRO A 35 5.10 -6.24 7.12
C PRO A 35 4.05 -5.58 8.01
N ARG A 36 4.15 -5.88 9.29
CA ARG A 36 3.15 -5.51 10.30
C ARG A 36 3.82 -5.31 11.64
N VAL A 37 3.18 -4.53 12.50
CA VAL A 37 3.70 -4.21 13.84
C VAL A 37 2.54 -4.11 14.84
N GLN A 38 2.75 -4.60 16.05
CA GLN A 38 1.84 -4.39 17.18
C GLN A 38 2.02 -2.97 17.71
N LEU A 39 0.95 -2.17 17.73
CA LEU A 39 0.96 -0.81 18.25
C LEU A 39 -0.27 -0.56 19.11
N ALA A 40 -0.09 0.27 20.15
CA ALA A 40 -1.17 1.01 20.78
C ALA A 40 -1.16 2.44 20.22
N LEU A 41 -2.27 2.85 19.62
CA LEU A 41 -2.47 4.23 19.18
C LEU A 41 -3.14 5.03 20.33
N GLN A 42 -3.80 6.13 20.01
CA GLN A 42 -4.40 7.06 20.97
C GLN A 42 -5.49 6.42 21.85
N ASP A 43 -6.13 5.35 21.38
CA ASP A 43 -7.10 4.57 22.16
C ASP A 43 -6.42 3.64 23.19
N GLY A 44 -5.09 3.60 23.22
CA GLY A 44 -4.30 2.74 24.10
C GLY A 44 -4.43 1.24 23.83
N THR A 45 -5.20 0.84 22.81
CA THR A 45 -5.46 -0.59 22.55
C THR A 45 -4.41 -1.14 21.62
N GLU A 46 -3.70 -2.19 22.07
CA GLU A 46 -2.75 -2.93 21.24
C GLU A 46 -3.47 -3.66 20.09
N ARG A 47 -3.02 -3.39 18.86
CA ARG A 47 -3.54 -3.98 17.63
C ARG A 47 -2.42 -4.16 16.62
N GLU A 48 -2.63 -5.10 15.70
CA GLU A 48 -1.71 -5.31 14.58
C GLU A 48 -2.00 -4.28 13.49
N TYR A 49 -0.98 -3.54 13.05
CA TYR A 49 -1.08 -2.59 11.95
C TYR A 49 -0.17 -2.97 10.79
N LEU A 50 -0.68 -2.80 9.57
CA LEU A 50 0.08 -2.97 8.34
C LEU A 50 1.04 -1.80 8.13
N LEU A 51 2.27 -2.12 7.75
CA LEU A 51 3.31 -1.15 7.43
C LEU A 51 3.32 -0.79 5.95
N ASP A 52 2.86 -1.68 5.08
CA ASP A 52 2.72 -1.44 3.64
C ASP A 52 1.31 -1.01 3.23
N GLY A 53 1.25 -0.34 2.08
CA GLY A 53 0.00 0.12 1.48
C GLY A 53 -0.87 -1.04 0.94
N PRO A 54 -2.19 -0.82 0.80
CA PRO A 54 -3.13 -1.84 0.35
C PRO A 54 -2.89 -2.35 -1.09
N SER A 55 -2.16 -1.59 -1.91
CA SER A 55 -1.74 -2.00 -3.25
C SER A 55 -0.59 -3.01 -3.24
N THR A 56 0.34 -2.88 -2.29
CA THR A 56 1.48 -3.81 -2.09
C THR A 56 1.05 -5.04 -1.29
N CYS A 57 0.09 -4.82 -0.38
CA CYS A 57 -0.46 -5.82 0.50
C CYS A 57 -1.97 -5.98 0.26
N PRO A 58 -2.38 -6.64 -0.84
CA PRO A 58 -3.79 -6.87 -1.15
C PRO A 58 -4.37 -7.91 -0.18
N ARG A 59 -4.80 -7.44 0.99
CA ARG A 59 -5.43 -8.16 2.10
C ARG A 59 -4.68 -9.42 2.59
N PRO A 60 -4.15 -9.42 3.82
CA PRO A 60 -3.66 -10.66 4.42
C PRO A 60 -4.82 -11.66 4.56
N ARG A 61 -4.64 -12.87 4.02
CA ARG A 61 -5.48 -14.03 4.38
C ARG A 61 -5.11 -14.42 5.81
N GLY A 62 -5.72 -13.79 6.82
CA GLY A 62 -5.43 -14.03 8.25
C GLY A 62 -6.08 -13.00 9.18
N PRO A 63 -6.03 -13.21 10.51
CA PRO A 63 -6.64 -12.32 11.50
C PRO A 63 -6.12 -10.89 11.33
N HIS A 64 -7.04 -9.94 11.38
CA HIS A 64 -7.02 -8.74 10.55
C HIS A 64 -6.06 -7.65 11.06
N ALA A 65 -4.82 -7.64 10.56
CA ALA A 65 -3.97 -6.46 10.60
C ALA A 65 -4.71 -5.26 9.98
N ARG A 66 -4.72 -4.14 10.68
CA ARG A 66 -5.42 -2.92 10.27
C ARG A 66 -4.51 -2.05 9.42
N TYR A 67 -5.06 -1.49 8.36
CA TYR A 67 -4.38 -0.41 7.65
C TYR A 67 -4.74 0.92 8.31
N GLU A 68 -3.75 1.67 8.76
CA GLU A 68 -3.89 3.04 9.27
C GLU A 68 -2.94 3.94 8.47
N PRO A 69 -3.46 4.93 7.70
CA PRO A 69 -2.63 5.76 6.83
C PRO A 69 -1.48 6.48 7.55
N ARG A 70 -1.69 6.91 8.80
CA ARG A 70 -0.65 7.58 9.60
C ARG A 70 0.49 6.64 9.98
N VAL A 71 0.18 5.38 10.30
CA VAL A 71 1.18 4.34 10.58
C VAL A 71 1.99 4.05 9.31
N HIS A 72 1.32 3.89 8.17
CA HIS A 72 1.99 3.68 6.88
C HIS A 72 2.92 4.85 6.52
N LEU A 73 2.43 6.10 6.64
CA LEU A 73 3.24 7.29 6.38
C LEU A 73 4.46 7.37 7.31
N ALA A 74 4.27 7.14 8.61
CA ALA A 74 5.36 7.16 9.57
C ALA A 74 6.43 6.09 9.26
N TYR A 75 6.02 4.92 8.78
CA TYR A 75 6.94 3.86 8.36
C TYR A 75 7.77 4.25 7.13
N LEU A 76 7.15 4.87 6.12
CA LEU A 76 7.88 5.38 4.95
C LEU A 76 8.90 6.46 5.33
N LEU A 77 8.55 7.34 6.27
CA LEU A 77 9.44 8.40 6.75
C LEU A 77 10.55 7.86 7.65
N ALA A 78 10.27 6.85 8.48
CA ALA A 78 11.29 6.15 9.25
C ALA A 78 12.34 5.49 8.34
N GLN A 79 11.92 4.88 7.24
CA GLN A 79 12.83 4.33 6.22
C GLN A 79 13.72 5.40 5.55
N GLN A 80 13.29 6.67 5.56
CA GLN A 80 14.06 7.81 5.07
C GLN A 80 15.01 8.41 6.12
N GLY A 81 15.03 7.86 7.34
CA GLY A 81 15.93 8.28 8.42
C GLY A 81 15.33 9.26 9.43
N HIS A 82 14.01 9.48 9.41
CA HIS A 82 13.36 10.29 10.44
C HIS A 82 13.24 9.55 11.78
N ASP A 83 13.58 10.21 12.88
CA ASP A 83 13.54 9.62 14.23
C ASP A 83 12.13 9.56 14.85
N ALA A 84 11.98 8.71 15.86
CA ALA A 84 10.71 8.45 16.54
C ALA A 84 10.08 9.71 17.18
N HIS A 85 10.87 10.64 17.73
CA HIS A 85 10.34 11.87 18.33
C HIS A 85 9.79 12.82 17.27
N TRP A 86 10.49 12.96 16.14
CA TRP A 86 10.00 13.72 15.01
C TRP A 86 8.72 13.10 14.45
N LEU A 87 8.70 11.78 14.26
CA LEU A 87 7.54 11.05 13.75
C LEU A 87 6.32 11.15 14.66
N ALA A 88 6.50 11.03 15.98
CA ALA A 88 5.43 11.16 16.96
C ALA A 88 4.70 12.51 16.83
N ARG A 89 5.46 13.60 16.65
CA ARG A 89 4.89 14.94 16.45
C ARG A 89 4.28 15.10 15.05
N PHE A 90 4.98 14.66 14.02
CA PHE A 90 4.58 14.88 12.63
C PHE A 90 3.33 14.09 12.24
N ALA A 91 3.30 12.80 12.60
CA ALA A 91 2.21 11.89 12.26
C ALA A 91 1.10 11.85 13.33
N ASP A 92 1.21 12.64 14.40
CA ASP A 92 0.32 12.59 15.56
C ASP A 92 0.17 11.15 16.09
N LEU A 93 1.30 10.56 16.48
CA LEU A 93 1.39 9.19 17.01
C LEU A 93 1.90 9.23 18.46
N PRO A 94 1.45 8.31 19.33
CA PRO A 94 2.07 8.15 20.64
C PRO A 94 3.55 7.79 20.45
N LEU A 95 4.44 8.36 21.27
CA LEU A 95 5.88 8.11 21.18
C LEU A 95 6.24 6.60 21.17
N PRO A 96 5.64 5.74 22.04
CA PRO A 96 5.91 4.30 22.00
C PRO A 96 5.48 3.60 20.70
N ALA A 97 4.53 4.18 19.95
CA ALA A 97 4.15 3.66 18.64
C ALA A 97 5.19 4.08 17.58
N ALA A 98 5.66 5.33 17.62
CA ALA A 98 6.68 5.84 16.71
C ALA A 98 8.03 5.12 16.88
N GLU A 99 8.42 4.79 18.12
CA GLU A 99 9.62 3.99 18.43
C GLU A 99 9.56 2.62 17.74
N ARG A 100 8.47 1.88 17.95
CA ARG A 100 8.25 0.56 17.32
C ARG A 100 8.24 0.61 15.78
N ILE A 101 7.66 1.66 15.20
CA ILE A 101 7.69 1.87 13.74
C ILE A 101 9.12 2.11 13.25
N THR A 102 9.91 2.89 13.99
CA THR A 102 11.31 3.18 13.66
C THR A 102 12.18 1.91 13.75
N GLU A 103 11.98 1.09 14.78
CA GLU A 103 12.63 -0.21 14.93
C GLU A 103 12.28 -1.17 13.79
N ALA A 104 11.00 -1.21 13.40
CA ALA A 104 10.54 -2.02 12.27
C ALA A 104 11.20 -1.57 10.96
N ALA A 105 11.26 -0.26 10.69
CA ALA A 105 11.92 0.29 9.53
C ALA A 105 13.43 -0.03 9.51
N ALA A 106 14.11 0.14 10.64
CA ALA A 106 15.53 -0.19 10.76
C ALA A 106 15.83 -1.67 10.53
N SER A 107 14.89 -2.56 10.88
CA SER A 107 15.01 -4.00 10.65
C SER A 107 14.80 -4.37 9.18
N ALA A 108 13.92 -3.66 8.47
CA ALA A 108 13.68 -3.87 7.04
C ALA A 108 14.87 -3.44 6.17
N THR A 109 15.64 -2.42 6.56
CA THR A 109 16.83 -1.98 5.81
C THR A 109 18.01 -2.97 5.90
N ARG A 110 18.04 -3.85 6.89
CA ARG A 110 19.14 -4.80 7.13
C ARG A 110 18.94 -6.17 6.49
N GLY A 111 17.76 -6.47 5.95
CA GLY A 111 17.43 -7.73 5.28
C GLY A 111 17.51 -7.60 3.77
#